data_AF-A0A352AK52-F1
#
_entry.id   AF-A0A352AK52-F1
#
_cell.length_a   1.000
_cell.length_b   1.000
_cell.length_c   1.000
_cell.angle_alpha   90.00
_cell.angle_beta   90.00
_cell.angle_gamma   90.00
#
_symmetry.space_group_name_H-M   'P 1'
#
loop_
_entity.id
_entity.type
_entity.pdbx_description
1 polymer ?
#
loop_
_entity_poly.entity_id
_entity_poly.type
_entity_poly.pdbx_seq_one_letter_code
_entity_poly.pdbx_strand_id
1 'polypeptide(L)' 'KALDYYNQSLPLTRQVGDQAGEARTFNNIGLVYNSLGEKEKALDYYNQSLPLTRQVGDQA' A
#
# COMPACT_ATOMS: atom_id res chain seq x y z
N LYS A 1 -0.90 -2.96 15.61
CA LYS A 1 0.36 -2.18 15.55
C LYS A 1 0.80 -1.89 14.12
N ALA A 2 1.17 -2.88 13.28
CA ALA A 2 1.62 -2.59 11.91
C ALA A 2 0.57 -1.83 11.08
N LEU A 3 -0.69 -2.29 11.10
CA LEU A 3 -1.81 -1.62 10.42
C LEU A 3 -2.02 -0.18 10.91
N ASP A 4 -1.84 0.08 12.21
CA ASP A 4 -2.02 1.42 12.78
C ASP A 4 -0.97 2.40 12.22
N TYR A 5 0.28 1.96 12.10
CA TYR A 5 1.34 2.77 11.49
C TYR A 5 1.11 3.00 9.99
N TYR A 6 0.68 1.98 9.25
CA TYR A 6 0.39 2.13 7.82
C TYR A 6 -0.81 3.05 7.56
N ASN A 7 -1.85 2.98 8.39
CA ASN A 7 -3.02 3.88 8.32
C ASN A 7 -2.65 5.34 8.65
N GLN A 8 -1.64 5.57 9.50
CA GLN A 8 -1.09 6.91 9.74
C GLN A 8 -0.18 7.40 8.61
N SER A 9 0.54 6.49 7.94
CA SER A 9 1.44 6.83 6.82
C SER A 9 0.69 7.22 5.55
N LEU A 10 -0.41 6.53 5.24
CA LEU A 10 -1.24 6.75 4.03
C LEU A 10 -1.63 8.22 3.77
N PRO A 11 -2.19 8.98 4.74
CA PRO A 11 -2.53 10.38 4.51
C PRO A 11 -1.29 11.25 4.29
N LEU A 12 -0.16 10.93 4.92
CA LEU A 12 1.10 11.68 4.75
C LEU A 12 1.67 11.48 3.34
N THR A 13 1.74 10.23 2.85
CA THR A 13 2.23 9.93 1.49
C THR A 13 1.35 10.59 0.43
N ARG A 14 0.04 10.62 0.64
CA ARG A 14 -0.90 11.35 -0.24
C ARG A 14 -0.68 12.85 -0.22
N GLN A 15 -0.50 13.44 0.98
CA GLN A 15 -0.30 14.88 1.13
C GLN A 15 0.96 15.37 0.43
N VAL A 16 2.04 14.58 0.45
CA VAL A 16 3.31 14.94 -0.20
C VAL A 16 3.41 14.45 -1.65
N GLY A 17 2.38 13.77 -2.16
CA GLY A 17 2.38 13.22 -3.53
C GLY A 17 3.34 12.05 -3.76
N ASP A 18 3.78 11.36 -2.70
CA ASP A 18 4.69 10.22 -2.79
C ASP A 18 3.92 8.95 -3.17
N GLN A 19 3.71 8.79 -4.48
CA GLN A 19 3.02 7.63 -5.03
C GLN A 19 3.79 6.32 -4.79
N ALA A 20 5.12 6.37 -4.71
CA ALA A 20 5.95 5.20 -4.42
C ALA A 20 5.79 4.76 -2.96
N GLY A 21 5.78 5.72 -2.03
CA GLY A 21 5.50 5.49 -0.61
C GLY A 21 4.09 4.99 -0.36
N GLU A 22 3.11 5.53 -1.06
CA GLU A 22 1.72 5.06 -1.00
C GLU A 22 1.61 3.61 -1.51
N ALA A 23 2.23 3.31 -2.66
CA ALA A 23 2.24 1.95 -3.23
C ALA A 23 2.85 0.94 -2.25
N ARG A 24 4.01 1.26 -1.65
CA ARG A 24 4.66 0.39 -0.65
C ARG A 24 3.79 0.19 0.59
N THR A 25 3.11 1.23 1.04
CA THR A 25 2.22 1.16 2.21
C THR A 25 1.07 0.19 1.96
N PHE A 26 0.41 0.28 0.80
CA PHE A 26 -0.63 -0.68 0.41
C PHE A 26 -0.11 -2.12 0.29
N ASN A 27 1.07 -2.31 -0.30
CA ASN A 27 1.69 -3.63 -0.39
C ASN A 27 1.95 -4.24 1.01
N ASN A 28 2.45 -3.44 1.95
CA ASN A 28 2.70 -3.90 3.31
C ASN A 28 1.41 -4.21 4.09
N ILE A 29 0.34 -3.44 3.89
CA ILE A 29 -0.97 -3.75 4.47
C ILE A 29 -1.48 -5.09 3.90
N GLY A 30 -1.34 -5.29 2.59
CA GLY A 30 -1.68 -6.56 1.93
C GLY A 30 -0.92 -7.76 2.53
N LEU A 31 0.38 -7.60 2.78
CA LEU A 31 1.21 -8.62 3.43
C LEU A 31 0.75 -8.95 4.85
N VAL A 32 0.34 -7.95 5.63
CA VAL A 32 -0.21 -8.16 6.97
C VAL A 32 -1.49 -8.98 6.90
N TYR A 33 -2.45 -8.61 6.05
CA TYR A 33 -3.70 -9.38 5.90
C TYR A 33 -3.46 -10.79 5.36
N ASN A 34 -2.52 -10.95 4.44
CA ASN A 34 -2.14 -12.27 3.95
C ASN A 34 -1.58 -13.14 5.08
N SER A 35 -0.76 -12.56 5.96
CA SER A 35 -0.21 -13.25 7.14
C SER A 35 -1.28 -13.60 8.17
N LEU A 36 -2.37 -12.83 8.23
CA LEU A 36 -3.54 -13.10 9.05
C LEU A 36 -4.50 -14.14 8.42
N GLY A 37 -4.23 -14.60 7.19
CA GLY A 37 -5.09 -15.51 6.44
C GLY A 37 -6.27 -14.83 5.73
N GLU A 38 -6.40 -13.51 5.86
CA GLU A 38 -7.45 -12.70 5.23
C GLU A 38 -7.10 -12.37 3.77
N LYS A 39 -7.11 -13.40 2.92
CA LYS A 39 -6.61 -13.31 1.53
C LYS A 39 -7.38 -12.31 0.66
N GLU A 40 -8.69 -12.20 0.85
CA GLU A 40 -9.51 -11.24 0.09
C GLU A 40 -9.08 -9.80 0.39
N LYS A 41 -8.95 -9.45 1.68
CA LYS A 41 -8.44 -8.13 2.08
C LYS A 41 -7.03 -7.90 1.56
N ALA A 42 -6.16 -8.90 1.66
CA ALA A 42 -4.81 -8.79 1.13
C ALA A 42 -4.79 -8.44 -0.37
N LEU A 43 -5.62 -9.14 -1.15
CA LEU A 43 -5.75 -8.91 -2.58
C LEU A 43 -6.28 -7.51 -2.89
N ASP A 44 -7.25 -7.00 -2.14
CA ASP A 44 -7.77 -5.64 -2.30
C ASP A 44 -6.69 -4.58 -2.12
N TYR A 45 -5.80 -4.76 -1.13
CA TYR A 45 -4.69 -3.84 -0.90
C TYR A 45 -3.58 -3.97 -1.94
N TYR A 46 -3.28 -5.18 -2.42
CA TYR A 46 -2.36 -5.35 -3.54
C TYR A 46 -2.88 -4.71 -4.82
N ASN A 47 -4.18 -4.81 -5.09
CA ASN A 47 -4.82 -4.17 -6.24
C ASN A 47 -4.77 -2.64 -6.16
N GLN A 48 -4.82 -2.05 -4.97
CA GLN A 48 -4.62 -0.62 -4.77
C GLN A 48 -3.15 -0.19 -4.97
N SER A 49 -2.18 -1.05 -4.62
CA SER A 49 -0.75 -0.78 -4.82
C SER A 49 -0.31 -0.85 -6.30
N LEU A 50 -0.92 -1.75 -7.07
CA LEU A 50 -0.54 -2.04 -8.45
C LEU A 50 -0.53 -0.82 -9.40
N PRO A 51 -1.61 0.01 -9.50
CA PRO A 51 -1.60 1.16 -10.40
C PRO A 51 -0.56 2.22 -10.00
N LEU A 52 -0.34 2.42 -8.69
CA LEU A 52 0.66 3.36 -8.20
C LEU A 52 2.08 2.88 -8.52
N THR A 53 2.34 1.58 -8.39
CA THR A 53 3.63 0.98 -8.75
C THR A 53 3.90 1.10 -10.26
N ARG A 54 2.87 0.90 -11.10
CA ARG A 54 2.99 1.10 -12.56
C ARG A 54 3.30 2.55 -12.91
N GLN A 55 2.59 3.50 -12.30
CA GLN A 55 2.84 4.92 -12.52
C GLN A 55 4.28 5.32 -12.14
N VAL A 56 4.81 4.79 -11.03
CA VAL A 56 6.20 5.04 -10.61
C VAL A 56 7.21 4.36 -11.54
N GLY A 57 6.93 3.13 -11.98
CA GLY A 57 7.81 2.37 -12.88
C GLY A 57 7.88 2.94 -14.30
N ASP A 58 6.78 3.54 -14.79
CA ASP A 58 6.75 4.25 -16.08
C ASP A 58 7.42 5.64 -16.02
N GLN A 59 7.69 6.16 -14.82
CA GLN A 59 8.34 7.47 -14.58
C GLN A 59 9.84 7.37 -14.27
N ALA A 60 10.39 6.16 -14.15
CA ALA A 60 11.80 5.89 -13.80
C ALA A 60 12.68 5.71 -15.04
#